data_AF-A0A3M1C0Y6-F1
#
_entry.id   AF-A0A3M1C0Y6-F1
#
_cell.length_a   1.000
_cell.length_b   1.000
_cell.length_c   1.000
_cell.angle_alpha   90.00
_cell.angle_beta   90.00
_cell.angle_gamma   90.00
#
_symmetry.space_group_name_H-M   'P 1'
#
loop_
_entity.id
_entity.type
_entity.pdbx_description
1 polymer ?
#
loop_
_entity_poly.entity_id
_entity_poly.type
_entity_poly.pdbx_seq_one_letter_code
_entity_poly.pdbx_strand_id
1 'polypeptide(L)'
;MTPDVIKKCTDNVCRKIAPTWPLENSVAVNPFWGLINLHYHDCALKLFRNGNISMYMPAGYYLQKIETGYIQEIHLKRALNQYKSQWNIPSVKDKLQHFVQHPIGSYEILSIAEIIDQQTGKDFQPTVIDETSARLSVYFDKFGDYFPESGDELFLQWHQDATIDLLPEIVGMKNFRAFIKHVPENYHDALVYCGNILNLEEAEFEEYLHALMLNLIGWSSYLAGIDWDNRLAGKPSEYVKSLASILLCWEAYFHQHFPEYKDQWRKDLHHKLNQKLPDTVNEYFDILRICQAALEFRLQDEIIGLLNTSIGSQHEDKISIQMAFCIDVRSEVVRRHIEALIPEVETMGIAGFFGFPLQFYPINNLSGKKQCPVLINPQGKVFEKPKQQDSKKFLMNHKIEDAVRHFKFKYRIGVVSGFSYVSPMGLYYLPKLIGDSLGITRPIEDPKKLDLGNLLDGRTLPDLSHIPFDTQVQMGIFALKALGINNKMAKLVVLTGHGSSSVNNPHATSLDCGACGGNSGEINALVGADILNNTQIREEIKKYGIH
;
A
#
# COMPACT_ATOMS: atom_id res chain seq x y z
N MET A 1 -12.90 32.52 1.82
CA MET A 1 -11.94 32.07 2.86
C MET A 1 -10.64 32.84 2.69
N THR A 2 -9.79 32.95 3.72
CA THR A 2 -8.45 33.53 3.54
C THR A 2 -7.51 32.51 2.85
N PRO A 3 -6.43 32.95 2.18
CA PRO A 3 -5.44 32.03 1.59
C PRO A 3 -4.89 31.01 2.59
N ASP A 4 -4.62 31.43 3.83
CA ASP A 4 -4.12 30.56 4.90
C ASP A 4 -5.11 29.46 5.29
N VAL A 5 -6.41 29.76 5.27
CA VAL A 5 -7.47 28.78 5.57
C VAL A 5 -7.54 27.73 4.45
N ILE A 6 -7.52 28.16 3.18
CA ILE A 6 -7.51 27.23 2.03
C ILE A 6 -6.31 26.28 2.14
N LYS A 7 -5.12 26.82 2.39
CA LYS A 7 -3.90 26.03 2.56
C LYS A 7 -4.02 25.01 3.69
N LYS A 8 -4.49 25.45 4.86
CA LYS A 8 -4.67 24.59 6.03
C LYS A 8 -5.66 23.45 5.74
N CYS A 9 -6.78 23.74 5.09
CA CYS A 9 -7.75 22.71 4.69
C CYS A 9 -7.14 21.72 3.70
N THR A 10 -6.43 22.19 2.67
CA THR A 10 -5.74 21.32 1.72
C THR A 10 -4.75 20.40 2.42
N ASP A 11 -3.92 20.94 3.31
CA ASP A 11 -2.98 20.15 4.12
C ASP A 11 -3.69 19.08 4.96
N ASN A 12 -4.84 19.41 5.54
CA ASN A 12 -5.65 18.45 6.30
C ASN A 12 -6.20 17.35 5.38
N VAL A 13 -6.73 17.68 4.21
CA VAL A 13 -7.25 16.71 3.25
C VAL A 13 -6.16 15.80 2.72
N CYS A 14 -5.00 16.34 2.34
CA CYS A 14 -3.89 15.53 1.84
C CYS A 14 -3.40 14.50 2.88
N ARG A 15 -3.46 14.82 4.18
CA ARG A 15 -3.14 13.86 5.27
C ARG A 15 -4.19 12.76 5.45
N LYS A 16 -5.43 12.96 4.97
CA LYS A 16 -6.50 11.96 5.06
C LYS A 16 -6.36 10.83 4.04
N ILE A 17 -5.62 11.07 2.96
CA ILE A 17 -5.38 10.06 1.91
C ILE A 17 -4.37 9.03 2.41
N ALA A 18 -4.79 7.76 2.46
CA ALA A 18 -3.91 6.66 2.81
C ALA A 18 -2.89 6.43 1.68
N PRO A 19 -1.59 6.28 1.98
CA PRO A 19 -0.59 6.02 0.95
C PRO A 19 -0.73 4.61 0.37
N THR A 20 -0.34 4.43 -0.89
CA THR A 20 -0.13 3.11 -1.50
C THR A 20 1.24 3.07 -2.17
N TRP A 21 1.87 1.89 -2.14
CA TRP A 21 3.18 1.65 -2.74
C TRP A 21 3.04 0.86 -4.05
N PRO A 22 3.99 1.02 -4.99
CA PRO A 22 3.96 0.30 -6.26
C PRO A 22 4.05 -1.22 -6.05
N LEU A 23 3.68 -1.99 -7.07
CA LEU A 23 3.75 -3.46 -7.07
C LEU A 23 5.14 -4.01 -6.70
N GLU A 24 6.21 -3.25 -6.96
CA GLU A 24 7.58 -3.59 -6.57
C GLU A 24 7.81 -3.63 -5.05
N ASN A 25 7.00 -2.93 -4.26
CA ASN A 25 7.10 -2.87 -2.80
C ASN A 25 5.70 -2.90 -2.15
N SER A 26 4.82 -3.77 -2.66
CA SER A 26 3.42 -3.83 -2.25
C SER A 26 3.30 -4.21 -0.77
N VAL A 27 2.62 -3.37 0.01
CA VAL A 27 2.34 -3.62 1.42
C VAL A 27 0.88 -3.33 1.74
N ALA A 28 0.34 -4.05 2.72
CA ALA A 28 -1.00 -3.78 3.23
C ALA A 28 -1.00 -2.47 4.02
N VAL A 29 -1.94 -1.59 3.70
CA VAL A 29 -2.12 -0.28 4.35
C VAL A 29 -3.49 -0.23 4.98
N ASN A 30 -3.57 0.33 6.18
CA ASN A 30 -4.87 0.62 6.78
C ASN A 30 -5.57 1.70 5.94
N PRO A 31 -6.72 1.43 5.30
CA PRO A 31 -7.42 2.43 4.50
C PRO A 31 -7.89 3.63 5.34
N PHE A 32 -7.92 3.48 6.67
CA PHE A 32 -8.26 4.54 7.62
C PHE A 32 -7.07 5.33 8.14
N TRP A 33 -5.86 5.10 7.61
CA TRP A 33 -4.64 5.68 8.19
C TRP A 33 -4.71 7.21 8.35
N GLY A 34 -5.30 7.91 7.38
CA GLY A 34 -5.49 9.35 7.44
C GLY A 34 -6.70 9.83 8.27
N LEU A 35 -7.47 8.89 8.84
CA LEU A 35 -8.70 9.11 9.60
C LEU A 35 -8.67 8.46 10.99
N ILE A 36 -7.49 8.09 11.49
CA ILE A 36 -7.29 7.37 12.78
C ILE A 36 -7.82 8.12 14.01
N ASN A 37 -8.05 9.42 13.89
CA ASN A 37 -8.62 10.30 14.90
C ASN A 37 -10.16 10.20 14.99
N LEU A 38 -10.81 9.45 14.10
CA LEU A 38 -12.24 9.16 14.14
C LEU A 38 -12.50 7.74 14.66
N HIS A 39 -13.67 7.53 15.27
CA HIS A 39 -14.14 6.17 15.53
C HIS A 39 -14.49 5.47 14.21
N TYR A 40 -14.36 4.15 14.18
CA TYR A 40 -14.58 3.32 12.99
C TYR A 40 -15.91 3.63 12.28
N HIS A 41 -17.00 3.78 13.04
CA HIS A 41 -18.33 4.08 12.48
C HIS A 41 -18.40 5.46 11.83
N ASP A 42 -17.87 6.49 12.49
CA ASP A 42 -17.85 7.86 11.95
C ASP A 42 -16.98 7.94 10.70
N CYS A 43 -15.88 7.19 10.68
CA CYS A 43 -15.03 7.05 9.52
C CYS A 43 -15.75 6.37 8.34
N ALA A 44 -16.50 5.30 8.60
CA ALA A 44 -17.30 4.61 7.58
C ALA A 44 -18.38 5.53 6.98
N LEU A 45 -19.11 6.28 7.82
CA LEU A 45 -20.10 7.25 7.37
C LEU A 45 -19.48 8.37 6.52
N LYS A 46 -18.32 8.89 6.96
CA LYS A 46 -17.60 9.93 6.23
C LYS A 46 -17.12 9.46 4.85
N LEU A 47 -16.55 8.25 4.77
CA LEU A 47 -16.08 7.68 3.50
C LEU A 47 -17.24 7.32 2.56
N PHE A 48 -18.36 6.86 3.10
CA PHE A 48 -19.58 6.64 2.32
C PHE A 48 -20.14 7.96 1.76
N ARG A 49 -20.24 9.00 2.60
CA ARG A 49 -20.69 10.33 2.16
C ARG A 49 -19.73 10.97 1.16
N ASN A 50 -18.43 10.84 1.31
CA ASN A 50 -17.48 11.58 0.47
C ASN A 50 -17.10 10.82 -0.81
N GLY A 51 -17.22 9.49 -0.88
CA GLY A 51 -16.79 8.74 -2.05
C GLY A 51 -17.52 7.41 -2.26
N ASN A 52 -18.69 7.22 -1.63
CA ASN A 52 -19.47 5.98 -1.72
C ASN A 52 -18.71 4.71 -1.27
N ILE A 53 -17.72 4.87 -0.39
CA ILE A 53 -16.87 3.77 0.08
C ILE A 53 -17.51 3.13 1.31
N SER A 54 -18.03 1.90 1.16
CA SER A 54 -18.55 1.12 2.30
C SER A 54 -17.43 0.34 2.99
N MET A 55 -17.32 0.53 4.31
CA MET A 55 -16.32 -0.16 5.13
C MET A 55 -16.86 -1.37 5.88
N TYR A 56 -18.17 -1.50 5.98
CA TYR A 56 -18.85 -2.67 6.53
C TYR A 56 -19.09 -3.70 5.43
N MET A 57 -19.21 -4.98 5.83
CA MET A 57 -19.71 -6.02 4.94
C MET A 57 -21.17 -5.72 4.55
N PRO A 58 -21.63 -6.11 3.35
CA PRO A 58 -23.02 -5.87 2.94
C PRO A 58 -24.02 -6.57 3.86
N ALA A 59 -25.24 -6.05 3.98
CA ALA A 59 -26.29 -6.59 4.85
C ALA A 59 -26.52 -8.11 4.68
N GLY A 60 -26.47 -8.60 3.44
CA GLY A 60 -26.63 -10.03 3.14
C GLY A 60 -25.56 -10.93 3.76
N TYR A 61 -24.33 -10.43 3.94
CA TYR A 61 -23.27 -11.16 4.63
C TYR A 61 -23.63 -11.40 6.10
N TYR A 62 -24.06 -10.36 6.81
CA TYR A 62 -24.44 -10.49 8.22
C TYR A 62 -25.71 -11.32 8.39
N LEU A 63 -26.71 -11.15 7.50
CA LEU A 63 -27.92 -11.96 7.51
C LEU A 63 -27.58 -13.46 7.39
N GLN A 64 -26.74 -13.83 6.44
CA GLN A 64 -26.28 -15.21 6.27
C GLN A 64 -25.57 -15.74 7.52
N LYS A 65 -24.71 -14.93 8.18
CA LYS A 65 -24.03 -15.33 9.42
C LYS A 65 -24.98 -15.54 10.59
N ILE A 66 -26.09 -14.80 10.63
CA ILE A 66 -27.15 -14.98 11.63
C ILE A 66 -27.98 -16.24 11.30
N GLU A 67 -28.38 -16.45 10.05
CA GLU A 67 -29.20 -17.58 9.61
C GLU A 67 -28.48 -18.94 9.74
N THR A 68 -27.17 -18.97 9.48
CA THR A 68 -26.32 -20.15 9.70
C THR A 68 -26.03 -20.43 11.18
N GLY A 69 -26.46 -19.54 12.08
CA GLY A 69 -26.21 -19.66 13.52
C GLY A 69 -24.78 -19.35 13.94
N TYR A 70 -23.92 -18.85 13.05
CA TYR A 70 -22.57 -18.39 13.41
C TYR A 70 -22.67 -17.21 14.39
N ILE A 71 -23.47 -16.19 14.05
CA ILE A 71 -23.86 -15.12 14.97
C ILE A 71 -25.14 -15.54 15.70
N GLN A 72 -25.00 -15.98 16.94
CA GLN A 72 -26.12 -16.32 17.82
C GLN A 72 -26.74 -15.09 18.51
N GLU A 73 -27.97 -15.24 19.05
CA GLU A 73 -28.69 -14.15 19.72
C GLU A 73 -27.94 -13.54 20.91
N ILE A 74 -27.12 -14.32 21.62
CA ILE A 74 -26.33 -13.81 22.74
C ILE A 74 -25.34 -12.74 22.29
N HIS A 75 -24.71 -12.91 21.13
CA HIS A 75 -23.79 -11.92 20.56
C HIS A 75 -24.52 -10.66 20.11
N LEU A 76 -25.71 -10.81 19.50
CA LEU A 76 -26.56 -9.67 19.13
C LEU A 76 -27.03 -8.90 20.36
N LYS A 77 -27.46 -9.58 21.43
CA LYS A 77 -27.81 -8.93 22.72
C LYS A 77 -26.63 -8.15 23.28
N ARG A 78 -25.43 -8.73 23.25
CA ARG A 78 -24.20 -8.06 23.71
C ARG A 78 -23.90 -6.81 22.89
N ALA A 79 -24.05 -6.86 21.56
CA ALA A 79 -23.85 -5.72 20.66
C ALA A 79 -24.88 -4.61 20.86
N LEU A 80 -26.16 -4.97 20.97
CA LEU A 80 -27.23 -4.01 21.25
C LEU A 80 -27.00 -3.29 22.58
N ASN A 81 -26.58 -4.03 23.62
CA ASN A 81 -26.24 -3.45 24.92
C ASN A 81 -25.00 -2.55 24.86
N GLN A 82 -23.95 -2.95 24.14
CA GLN A 82 -22.73 -2.13 23.99
C GLN A 82 -23.04 -0.75 23.42
N TYR A 83 -23.88 -0.68 22.39
CA TYR A 83 -24.21 0.58 21.73
C TYR A 83 -25.44 1.28 22.30
N LYS A 84 -26.06 0.75 23.38
CA LYS A 84 -27.33 1.24 23.92
C LYS A 84 -28.37 1.45 22.82
N SER A 85 -28.44 0.47 21.93
CA SER A 85 -29.22 0.54 20.69
C SER A 85 -30.71 0.62 20.98
N GLN A 86 -31.44 1.37 20.15
CA GLN A 86 -32.91 1.40 20.15
C GLN A 86 -33.53 0.15 19.51
N TRP A 87 -32.72 -0.63 18.78
CA TRP A 87 -33.18 -1.81 18.05
C TRP A 87 -33.32 -3.02 18.97
N ASN A 88 -34.15 -3.97 18.54
CA ASN A 88 -34.24 -5.32 19.11
C ASN A 88 -33.85 -6.37 18.07
N ILE A 89 -33.58 -7.61 18.51
CA ILE A 89 -33.09 -8.67 17.62
C ILE A 89 -34.02 -8.93 16.42
N PRO A 90 -35.34 -9.07 16.58
CA PRO A 90 -36.25 -9.18 15.43
C PRO A 90 -36.11 -8.03 14.44
N SER A 91 -36.13 -6.78 14.94
CA SER A 91 -36.01 -5.59 14.07
C SER A 91 -34.69 -5.52 13.33
N VAL A 92 -33.58 -6.00 13.93
CA VAL A 92 -32.28 -6.08 13.24
C VAL A 92 -32.35 -7.06 12.08
N LYS A 93 -32.94 -8.24 12.27
CA LYS A 93 -33.11 -9.24 11.21
C LYS A 93 -34.02 -8.72 10.09
N ASP A 94 -35.14 -8.11 10.46
CA ASP A 94 -36.10 -7.54 9.50
C ASP A 94 -35.46 -6.42 8.67
N LYS A 95 -34.66 -5.54 9.31
CA LYS A 95 -33.93 -4.47 8.60
C LYS A 95 -32.85 -5.03 7.68
N LEU A 96 -32.09 -6.05 8.12
CA LEU A 96 -31.13 -6.72 7.23
C LEU A 96 -31.82 -7.30 5.99
N GLN A 97 -32.95 -8.00 6.16
CA GLN A 97 -33.73 -8.53 5.04
C GLN A 97 -34.23 -7.41 4.12
N HIS A 98 -34.73 -6.32 4.70
CA HIS A 98 -35.17 -5.15 3.95
C HIS A 98 -34.03 -4.57 3.10
N PHE A 99 -32.84 -4.37 3.67
CA PHE A 99 -31.69 -3.79 2.96
C PHE A 99 -31.04 -4.75 1.95
N VAL A 100 -31.26 -6.06 2.08
CA VAL A 100 -30.91 -7.03 1.03
C VAL A 100 -31.84 -6.87 -0.17
N GLN A 101 -33.13 -6.66 0.06
CA GLN A 101 -34.13 -6.47 -1.01
C GLN A 101 -34.10 -5.06 -1.60
N HIS A 102 -33.72 -4.06 -0.79
CA HIS A 102 -33.66 -2.65 -1.16
C HIS A 102 -32.29 -2.09 -0.78
N PRO A 103 -31.25 -2.35 -1.60
CA PRO A 103 -29.92 -1.83 -1.36
C PRO A 103 -29.92 -0.31 -1.26
N ILE A 104 -29.11 0.23 -0.35
CA ILE A 104 -28.91 1.68 -0.24
C ILE A 104 -28.20 2.16 -1.52
N GLY A 105 -28.78 3.18 -2.16
CA GLY A 105 -28.20 3.84 -3.32
C GLY A 105 -26.96 4.68 -2.97
N SER A 106 -26.35 5.25 -3.99
CA SER A 106 -25.17 6.10 -3.84
C SER A 106 -25.51 7.39 -3.07
N TYR A 107 -24.64 7.80 -2.14
CA TYR A 107 -24.85 9.00 -1.32
C TYR A 107 -23.61 9.91 -1.29
N GLU A 108 -22.71 9.74 -2.25
CA GLU A 108 -21.50 10.55 -2.39
C GLU A 108 -21.79 12.04 -2.63
N ILE A 109 -20.80 12.86 -2.30
CA ILE A 109 -20.70 14.26 -2.71
C ILE A 109 -20.24 14.25 -4.18
N LEU A 110 -21.03 14.89 -5.04
CA LEU A 110 -20.75 14.97 -6.46
C LEU A 110 -19.92 16.22 -6.81
N SER A 111 -19.00 16.06 -7.76
CA SER A 111 -18.33 17.15 -8.47
C SER A 111 -19.32 17.99 -9.29
N ILE A 112 -18.91 19.19 -9.71
CA ILE A 112 -19.75 20.01 -10.59
C ILE A 112 -19.91 19.31 -11.95
N ALA A 113 -18.85 18.66 -12.44
CA ALA A 113 -18.89 17.88 -13.68
C ALA A 113 -19.94 16.75 -13.62
N GLU A 114 -19.99 15.98 -12.53
CA GLU A 114 -20.97 14.90 -12.35
C GLU A 114 -22.42 15.42 -12.34
N ILE A 115 -22.66 16.57 -11.71
CA ILE A 115 -23.99 17.19 -11.70
C ILE A 115 -24.41 17.62 -13.11
N ILE A 116 -23.46 18.15 -13.91
CA ILE A 116 -23.71 18.52 -15.30
C ILE A 116 -23.99 17.26 -16.13
N ASP A 117 -23.21 16.20 -15.95
CA ASP A 117 -23.36 14.94 -16.67
C ASP A 117 -24.72 14.30 -16.39
N GLN A 118 -25.17 14.26 -15.13
CA GLN A 118 -26.50 13.76 -14.75
C GLN A 118 -27.67 14.52 -15.40
N GLN A 119 -27.51 15.81 -15.70
CA GLN A 119 -28.57 16.64 -16.27
C GLN A 119 -28.52 16.75 -17.80
N THR A 120 -27.34 16.58 -18.39
CA THR A 120 -27.11 16.80 -19.82
C THR A 120 -26.82 15.54 -20.62
N GLY A 121 -26.47 14.43 -19.93
CA GLY A 121 -26.01 13.20 -20.56
C GLY A 121 -24.65 13.34 -21.24
N LYS A 122 -23.84 14.33 -20.83
CA LYS A 122 -22.44 14.46 -21.24
C LYS A 122 -21.54 13.59 -20.37
N ASP A 123 -20.29 13.45 -20.80
CA ASP A 123 -19.24 12.67 -20.11
C ASP A 123 -18.06 13.57 -19.68
N PHE A 124 -18.36 14.70 -19.03
CA PHE A 124 -17.32 15.62 -18.56
C PHE A 124 -16.49 15.04 -17.43
N GLN A 125 -17.10 14.41 -16.43
CA GLN A 125 -16.36 13.81 -15.32
C GLN A 125 -15.44 12.67 -15.77
N PRO A 126 -15.88 11.70 -16.60
CA PRO A 126 -14.97 10.73 -17.20
C PRO A 126 -13.80 11.38 -17.92
N THR A 127 -14.05 12.46 -18.69
CA THR A 127 -12.98 13.21 -19.38
C THR A 127 -11.97 13.80 -18.40
N VAL A 128 -12.42 14.40 -17.29
CA VAL A 128 -11.54 14.96 -16.25
C VAL A 128 -10.65 13.87 -15.65
N ILE A 129 -11.23 12.72 -15.33
CA ILE A 129 -10.51 11.57 -14.76
C ILE A 129 -9.50 11.02 -15.74
N ASP A 130 -9.91 10.78 -16.98
CA ASP A 130 -9.07 10.20 -18.03
C ASP A 130 -7.90 11.13 -18.37
N GLU A 131 -8.15 12.43 -18.54
CA GLU A 131 -7.10 13.37 -18.90
C GLU A 131 -6.14 13.62 -17.75
N THR A 132 -6.64 13.77 -16.52
CA THR A 132 -5.78 13.88 -15.34
C THR A 132 -4.92 12.61 -15.18
N SER A 133 -5.51 11.43 -15.38
CA SER A 133 -4.81 10.14 -15.30
C SER A 133 -3.79 9.96 -16.41
N ALA A 134 -4.08 10.40 -17.64
CA ALA A 134 -3.17 10.33 -18.77
C ALA A 134 -1.93 11.20 -18.52
N ARG A 135 -2.11 12.43 -18.03
CA ARG A 135 -1.00 13.33 -17.69
C ARG A 135 -0.13 12.79 -16.57
N LEU A 136 -0.74 12.26 -15.51
CA LEU A 136 -0.01 11.60 -14.44
C LEU A 136 0.75 10.37 -14.94
N SER A 137 0.14 9.58 -15.84
CA SER A 137 0.79 8.40 -16.43
C SER A 137 2.04 8.78 -17.23
N VAL A 138 1.97 9.84 -18.04
CA VAL A 138 3.13 10.35 -18.80
C VAL A 138 4.20 10.90 -17.86
N TYR A 139 3.79 11.64 -16.83
CA TYR A 139 4.70 12.25 -15.86
C TYR A 139 5.49 11.21 -15.05
N PHE A 140 4.84 10.12 -14.64
CA PHE A 140 5.46 9.03 -13.86
C PHE A 140 5.97 7.87 -14.72
N ASP A 141 5.99 8.00 -16.04
CA ASP A 141 6.51 6.97 -16.92
C ASP A 141 8.02 6.76 -16.73
N LYS A 142 8.38 5.65 -16.08
CA LYS A 142 9.77 5.26 -15.78
C LYS A 142 10.59 4.89 -17.04
N PHE A 143 9.99 4.86 -18.23
CA PHE A 143 10.67 4.50 -19.47
C PHE A 143 11.27 5.69 -20.23
N GLY A 144 10.98 6.93 -19.82
CA GLY A 144 11.64 8.14 -20.31
C GLY A 144 12.90 8.50 -19.50
N ASP A 145 13.76 9.36 -20.07
CA ASP A 145 14.91 9.96 -19.36
C ASP A 145 14.49 11.09 -18.38
N TYR A 146 13.18 11.28 -18.17
CA TYR A 146 12.62 12.34 -17.34
C TYR A 146 12.34 11.81 -15.93
N PHE A 147 13.02 12.37 -14.93
CA PHE A 147 12.80 12.08 -13.52
C PHE A 147 12.29 13.34 -12.84
N PRO A 148 10.97 13.51 -12.67
CA PRO A 148 10.48 14.66 -11.97
C PRO A 148 10.88 14.65 -10.50
N GLU A 149 11.32 15.79 -9.99
CA GLU A 149 11.95 15.90 -8.67
C GLU A 149 11.01 16.44 -7.59
N SER A 150 9.87 17.04 -7.96
CA SER A 150 8.95 17.65 -6.98
C SER A 150 7.48 17.74 -7.41
N GLY A 151 6.61 18.02 -6.42
CA GLY A 151 5.19 18.32 -6.67
C GLY A 151 4.99 19.63 -7.42
N ASP A 152 5.83 20.66 -7.22
CA ASP A 152 5.75 21.93 -7.95
C ASP A 152 5.88 21.71 -9.46
N GLU A 153 6.84 20.89 -9.87
CA GLU A 153 7.07 20.52 -11.28
C GLU A 153 5.88 19.78 -11.88
N LEU A 154 5.18 18.95 -11.09
CA LEU A 154 4.00 18.22 -11.56
C LEU A 154 2.90 19.19 -11.96
N PHE A 155 2.60 20.15 -11.09
CA PHE A 155 1.56 21.13 -11.37
C PHE A 155 1.95 22.03 -12.55
N LEU A 156 3.21 22.49 -12.59
CA LEU A 156 3.71 23.35 -13.66
C LEU A 156 3.61 22.65 -15.02
N GLN A 157 4.03 21.38 -15.11
CA GLN A 157 3.93 20.61 -16.35
C GLN A 157 2.48 20.41 -16.77
N TRP A 158 1.60 20.04 -15.82
CA TRP A 158 0.17 19.92 -16.10
C TRP A 158 -0.43 21.23 -16.60
N HIS A 159 -0.08 22.36 -15.98
CA HIS A 159 -0.58 23.68 -16.37
C HIS A 159 -0.16 24.01 -17.80
N GLN A 160 1.13 23.85 -18.13
CA GLN A 160 1.65 24.09 -19.48
C GLN A 160 0.92 23.24 -20.52
N ASP A 161 0.75 21.94 -20.26
CA ASP A 161 0.01 21.02 -21.11
C ASP A 161 -1.46 21.46 -21.29
N ALA A 162 -2.13 21.80 -20.19
CA ALA A 162 -3.54 22.21 -20.18
C ALA A 162 -3.78 23.56 -20.90
N THR A 163 -2.78 24.44 -21.03
CA THR A 163 -2.91 25.67 -21.81
C THR A 163 -2.89 25.46 -23.32
N ILE A 164 -2.40 24.31 -23.80
CA ILE A 164 -2.26 23.99 -25.22
C ILE A 164 -3.20 22.87 -25.67
N ASP A 165 -3.60 21.97 -24.77
CA ASP A 165 -4.45 20.82 -25.10
C ASP A 165 -5.84 21.23 -25.58
N LEU A 166 -6.18 20.80 -26.80
CA LEU A 166 -7.44 21.10 -27.47
C LEU A 166 -8.57 20.14 -27.07
N LEU A 167 -8.24 18.99 -26.46
CA LEU A 167 -9.21 17.93 -26.15
C LEU A 167 -10.42 18.44 -25.33
N PRO A 168 -10.26 19.19 -24.22
CA PRO A 168 -11.39 19.70 -23.44
C PRO A 168 -12.36 20.54 -24.28
N GLU A 169 -11.84 21.39 -25.17
CA GLU A 169 -12.65 22.25 -26.03
C GLU A 169 -13.39 21.43 -27.11
N ILE A 170 -12.78 20.36 -27.64
CA ILE A 170 -13.41 19.46 -28.61
C ILE A 170 -14.62 18.74 -27.99
N VAL A 171 -14.51 18.29 -26.75
CA VAL A 171 -15.59 17.59 -26.05
C VAL A 171 -16.66 18.53 -25.46
N GLY A 172 -16.53 19.84 -25.67
CA GLY A 172 -17.55 20.84 -25.34
C GLY A 172 -17.26 21.70 -24.12
N MET A 173 -16.05 21.63 -23.55
CA MET A 173 -15.57 22.55 -22.51
C MET A 173 -15.00 23.82 -23.16
N LYS A 174 -15.89 24.68 -23.65
CA LYS A 174 -15.52 25.90 -24.39
C LYS A 174 -14.65 26.84 -23.54
N ASN A 175 -13.58 27.36 -24.15
CA ASN A 175 -12.63 28.30 -23.55
C ASN A 175 -11.81 27.72 -22.38
N PHE A 176 -11.71 26.40 -22.26
CA PHE A 176 -10.92 25.76 -21.20
C PHE A 176 -9.46 26.25 -21.16
N ARG A 177 -8.75 26.26 -22.30
CA ARG A 177 -7.35 26.72 -22.35
C ARG A 177 -7.22 28.20 -21.99
N ALA A 178 -8.19 29.02 -22.43
CA ALA A 178 -8.21 30.44 -22.09
C ALA A 178 -8.38 30.66 -20.58
N PHE A 179 -9.21 29.84 -19.92
CA PHE A 179 -9.34 29.84 -18.47
C PHE A 179 -8.03 29.47 -17.78
N ILE A 180 -7.39 28.34 -18.16
CA ILE A 180 -6.15 27.88 -17.54
C ILE A 180 -5.01 28.91 -17.68
N LYS A 181 -4.93 29.65 -18.79
CA LYS A 181 -3.95 30.74 -18.96
C LYS A 181 -4.07 31.87 -17.92
N HIS A 182 -5.22 32.02 -17.27
CA HIS A 182 -5.40 32.99 -16.17
C HIS A 182 -5.15 32.38 -14.79
N VAL A 183 -5.09 31.05 -14.69
CA VAL A 183 -4.72 30.37 -13.45
C VAL A 183 -3.21 30.52 -13.23
N PRO A 184 -2.73 30.84 -12.01
CA PRO A 184 -1.31 30.89 -11.70
C PRO A 184 -0.57 29.58 -12.01
N GLU A 185 0.70 29.68 -12.41
CA GLU A 185 1.55 28.54 -12.78
C GLU A 185 2.07 27.75 -11.55
N ASN A 186 2.00 28.32 -10.35
CA ASN A 186 2.36 27.64 -9.11
C ASN A 186 1.13 27.01 -8.46
N TYR A 187 1.26 25.77 -7.99
CA TYR A 187 0.15 25.00 -7.42
C TYR A 187 -0.50 25.72 -6.22
N HIS A 188 0.31 26.36 -5.36
CA HIS A 188 -0.17 27.04 -4.16
C HIS A 188 -1.09 28.21 -4.51
N ASP A 189 -0.66 29.04 -5.46
CA ASP A 189 -1.44 30.20 -5.89
C ASP A 189 -2.66 29.78 -6.71
N ALA A 190 -2.55 28.69 -7.48
CA ALA A 190 -3.68 28.08 -8.17
C ALA A 190 -4.73 27.53 -7.19
N LEU A 191 -4.33 26.88 -6.09
CA LEU A 191 -5.25 26.45 -5.02
C LEU A 191 -6.06 27.62 -4.48
N VAL A 192 -5.38 28.73 -4.15
CA VAL A 192 -6.03 29.92 -3.60
C VAL A 192 -6.95 30.56 -4.64
N TYR A 193 -6.49 30.70 -5.88
CA TYR A 193 -7.27 31.26 -6.99
C TYR A 193 -8.55 30.45 -7.25
N CYS A 194 -8.43 29.14 -7.45
CA CYS A 194 -9.54 28.24 -7.73
C CYS A 194 -10.47 28.07 -6.51
N GLY A 195 -9.92 27.97 -5.30
CA GLY A 195 -10.71 27.91 -4.07
C GLY A 195 -11.56 29.16 -3.84
N ASN A 196 -11.04 30.35 -4.19
CA ASN A 196 -11.81 31.59 -4.14
C ASN A 196 -12.93 31.64 -5.19
N ILE A 197 -12.75 31.04 -6.37
CA ILE A 197 -13.81 30.92 -7.39
C ILE A 197 -14.98 30.09 -6.87
N LEU A 198 -14.71 28.95 -6.22
CA LEU A 198 -15.76 28.08 -5.67
C LEU A 198 -16.53 28.75 -4.51
N ASN A 199 -15.82 29.58 -3.73
CA ASN A 199 -16.38 30.38 -2.63
C ASN A 199 -17.21 29.53 -1.64
N LEU A 200 -16.58 28.47 -1.13
CA LEU A 200 -17.11 27.56 -0.10
C LEU A 200 -16.70 28.02 1.31
N GLU A 201 -17.41 27.54 2.33
CA GLU A 201 -16.98 27.69 3.73
C GLU A 201 -15.86 26.69 4.08
N GLU A 202 -15.13 26.91 5.19
CA GLU A 202 -13.97 26.08 5.60
C GLU A 202 -14.33 24.59 5.69
N ALA A 203 -15.43 24.26 6.38
CA ALA A 203 -15.87 22.89 6.55
C ALA A 203 -16.29 22.23 5.23
N GLU A 204 -16.92 22.99 4.34
CA GLU A 204 -17.42 22.50 3.07
C GLU A 204 -16.29 22.24 2.09
N PHE A 205 -15.33 23.17 2.03
CA PHE A 205 -14.15 23.03 1.20
C PHE A 205 -13.33 21.79 1.59
N GLU A 206 -13.14 21.54 2.88
CA GLU A 206 -12.38 20.37 3.34
C GLU A 206 -13.06 19.05 2.98
N GLU A 207 -14.39 18.98 3.10
CA GLU A 207 -15.16 17.78 2.77
C GLU A 207 -15.28 17.55 1.26
N TYR A 208 -15.48 18.63 0.51
CA TYR A 208 -15.59 18.61 -0.94
C TYR A 208 -14.27 18.24 -1.60
N LEU A 209 -13.15 18.86 -1.19
CA LEU A 209 -11.83 18.50 -1.71
C LEU A 209 -11.47 17.05 -1.38
N HIS A 210 -11.85 16.56 -0.19
CA HIS A 210 -11.68 15.15 0.13
C HIS A 210 -12.47 14.25 -0.83
N ALA A 211 -13.70 14.59 -1.19
CA ALA A 211 -14.48 13.85 -2.17
C ALA A 211 -13.81 13.81 -3.56
N LEU A 212 -13.32 14.96 -4.06
CA LEU A 212 -12.58 15.03 -5.32
C LEU A 212 -11.33 14.12 -5.31
N MET A 213 -10.59 14.10 -4.21
CA MET A 213 -9.41 13.25 -4.07
C MET A 213 -9.76 11.76 -4.02
N LEU A 214 -10.93 11.39 -3.46
CA LEU A 214 -11.43 10.01 -3.45
C LEU A 214 -11.87 9.55 -4.85
N ASN A 215 -12.37 10.45 -5.71
CA ASN A 215 -12.72 10.12 -7.10
C ASN A 215 -11.51 9.65 -7.92
N LEU A 216 -10.29 10.05 -7.56
CA LEU A 216 -9.04 9.52 -8.09
C LEU A 216 -8.21 8.80 -7.01
N ILE A 217 -8.85 8.00 -6.15
CA ILE A 217 -8.18 7.36 -5.00
C ILE A 217 -6.91 6.60 -5.38
N GLY A 218 -6.84 5.97 -6.56
CA GLY A 218 -5.64 5.30 -7.05
C GLY A 218 -4.45 6.25 -7.17
N TRP A 219 -4.60 7.36 -7.89
CA TRP A 219 -3.57 8.38 -8.06
C TRP A 219 -3.30 9.13 -6.76
N SER A 220 -4.34 9.55 -6.04
CA SER A 220 -4.21 10.23 -4.75
C SER A 220 -3.37 9.41 -3.76
N SER A 221 -3.62 8.10 -3.68
CA SER A 221 -2.89 7.20 -2.78
C SER A 221 -1.46 6.93 -3.26
N TYR A 222 -1.25 6.80 -4.57
CA TYR A 222 0.09 6.63 -5.16
C TYR A 222 0.98 7.85 -4.88
N LEU A 223 0.47 9.07 -5.11
CA LEU A 223 1.19 10.30 -4.81
C LEU A 223 1.43 10.45 -3.29
N ALA A 224 0.48 10.04 -2.47
CA ALA A 224 0.66 10.01 -1.01
C ALA A 224 1.77 9.04 -0.59
N GLY A 225 1.95 7.93 -1.31
CA GLY A 225 3.08 7.01 -1.14
C GLY A 225 4.43 7.63 -1.51
N ILE A 226 4.50 8.38 -2.62
CA ILE A 226 5.71 9.13 -3.01
C ILE A 226 6.05 10.20 -1.96
N ASP A 227 5.07 11.00 -1.56
CA ASP A 227 5.24 12.01 -0.52
C ASP A 227 5.67 11.39 0.81
N TRP A 228 5.16 10.20 1.14
CA TRP A 228 5.59 9.45 2.32
C TRP A 228 7.06 9.08 2.25
N ASP A 229 7.50 8.45 1.16
CA ASP A 229 8.88 7.99 0.99
C ASP A 229 9.87 9.16 0.98
N ASN A 230 9.51 10.28 0.34
CA ASN A 230 10.33 11.48 0.33
C ASN A 230 10.41 12.12 1.73
N ARG A 231 9.31 12.23 2.47
CA ARG A 231 9.32 12.70 3.86
C ARG A 231 10.17 11.81 4.75
N LEU A 232 10.07 10.49 4.59
CA LEU A 232 10.90 9.52 5.32
C LEU A 232 12.39 9.76 5.02
N ALA A 233 12.74 10.08 3.77
CA ALA A 233 14.10 10.42 3.36
C ALA A 233 14.53 11.87 3.69
N GLY A 234 13.67 12.67 4.33
CA GLY A 234 13.94 14.08 4.63
C GLY A 234 13.95 15.01 3.41
N LYS A 235 13.32 14.58 2.30
CA LYS A 235 13.19 15.36 1.07
C LYS A 235 11.84 16.09 1.01
N PRO A 236 11.78 17.33 0.51
CA PRO A 236 10.51 18.00 0.26
C PRO A 236 9.73 17.26 -0.83
N SER A 237 8.41 17.15 -0.66
CA SER A 237 7.51 16.48 -1.60
C SER A 237 6.08 16.92 -1.31
N GLU A 238 5.40 17.42 -2.34
CA GLU A 238 4.05 17.99 -2.25
C GLU A 238 3.15 17.52 -3.40
N TYR A 239 3.35 16.29 -3.90
CA TYR A 239 2.61 15.76 -5.05
C TYR A 239 1.10 15.69 -4.80
N VAL A 240 0.67 15.31 -3.60
CA VAL A 240 -0.76 15.23 -3.27
C VAL A 240 -1.41 16.62 -3.30
N LYS A 241 -0.68 17.68 -2.94
CA LYS A 241 -1.17 19.07 -3.01
C LYS A 241 -1.28 19.54 -4.45
N SER A 242 -0.32 19.18 -5.29
CA SER A 242 -0.38 19.46 -6.72
C SER A 242 -1.58 18.80 -7.39
N LEU A 243 -1.88 17.53 -7.06
CA LEU A 243 -3.10 16.88 -7.53
C LEU A 243 -4.37 17.59 -7.05
N ALA A 244 -4.44 17.96 -5.76
CA ALA A 244 -5.56 18.74 -5.23
C ALA A 244 -5.76 20.06 -6.01
N SER A 245 -4.67 20.71 -6.40
CA SER A 245 -4.66 21.93 -7.20
C SER A 245 -5.21 21.70 -8.61
N ILE A 246 -4.79 20.62 -9.26
CA ILE A 246 -5.26 20.21 -10.59
C ILE A 246 -6.78 19.98 -10.55
N LEU A 247 -7.27 19.22 -9.58
CA LEU A 247 -8.70 18.93 -9.44
C LEU A 247 -9.53 20.19 -9.16
N LEU A 248 -9.02 21.12 -8.32
CA LEU A 248 -9.69 22.40 -8.10
C LEU A 248 -9.72 23.29 -9.34
N CYS A 249 -8.73 23.21 -10.24
CA CYS A 249 -8.77 23.95 -11.51
C CYS A 249 -9.92 23.48 -12.39
N TRP A 250 -10.16 22.17 -12.45
CA TRP A 250 -11.33 21.62 -13.16
C TRP A 250 -12.64 22.11 -12.54
N GLU A 251 -12.80 22.01 -11.21
CA GLU A 251 -14.03 22.47 -10.55
C GLU A 251 -14.24 23.98 -10.72
N ALA A 252 -13.19 24.79 -10.59
CA ALA A 252 -13.28 26.24 -10.79
C ALA A 252 -13.66 26.59 -12.23
N TYR A 253 -13.17 25.84 -13.22
CA TYR A 253 -13.56 25.98 -14.61
C TYR A 253 -15.06 25.71 -14.79
N PHE A 254 -15.57 24.57 -14.32
CA PHE A 254 -16.99 24.22 -14.44
C PHE A 254 -17.88 25.20 -13.69
N HIS A 255 -17.47 25.59 -12.49
CA HIS A 255 -18.14 26.63 -11.73
C HIS A 255 -18.25 27.91 -12.57
N GLN A 256 -17.17 28.42 -13.16
CA GLN A 256 -17.24 29.68 -13.91
C GLN A 256 -18.03 29.59 -15.24
N HIS A 257 -17.93 28.46 -15.96
CA HIS A 257 -18.44 28.34 -17.33
C HIS A 257 -19.83 27.70 -17.45
N PHE A 258 -20.34 27.10 -16.38
CA PHE A 258 -21.68 26.51 -16.32
C PHE A 258 -22.48 27.05 -15.12
N PRO A 259 -22.71 28.38 -15.06
CA PRO A 259 -23.34 29.03 -13.91
C PRO A 259 -24.75 28.53 -13.58
N GLU A 260 -25.47 27.98 -14.55
CA GLU A 260 -26.83 27.45 -14.41
C GLU A 260 -26.92 26.24 -13.46
N TYR A 261 -25.82 25.52 -13.22
CA TYR A 261 -25.79 24.36 -12.31
C TYR A 261 -25.25 24.70 -10.91
N LYS A 262 -24.76 25.92 -10.68
CA LYS A 262 -24.14 26.32 -9.39
C LYS A 262 -25.06 26.16 -8.20
N ASP A 263 -26.30 26.64 -8.32
CA ASP A 263 -27.25 26.62 -7.23
C ASP A 263 -27.65 25.18 -6.88
N GLN A 264 -27.78 24.32 -7.89
CA GLN A 264 -28.07 22.91 -7.67
C GLN A 264 -26.90 22.19 -6.99
N TRP A 265 -25.67 22.43 -7.45
CA TRP A 265 -24.46 21.91 -6.83
C TRP A 265 -24.33 22.34 -5.37
N ARG A 266 -24.47 23.63 -5.08
CA ARG A 266 -24.42 24.13 -3.70
C ARG A 266 -25.51 23.51 -2.83
N LYS A 267 -26.74 23.38 -3.34
CA LYS A 267 -27.83 22.73 -2.59
C LYS A 267 -27.53 21.28 -2.29
N ASP A 268 -27.01 20.52 -3.25
CA ASP A 268 -26.62 19.13 -3.06
C ASP A 268 -25.51 19.03 -2.01
N LEU A 269 -24.42 19.78 -2.18
CA LEU A 269 -23.30 19.82 -1.23
C LEU A 269 -23.76 20.18 0.19
N HIS A 270 -24.52 21.27 0.36
CA HIS A 270 -25.07 21.66 1.65
C HIS A 270 -25.98 20.58 2.24
N HIS A 271 -26.82 19.92 1.42
CA HIS A 271 -27.69 18.84 1.87
C HIS A 271 -26.88 17.65 2.41
N LYS A 272 -25.83 17.24 1.70
CA LYS A 272 -24.92 16.14 2.11
C LYS A 272 -24.14 16.46 3.38
N LEU A 273 -23.75 17.72 3.59
CA LEU A 273 -22.89 18.13 4.70
C LEU A 273 -23.64 18.53 5.98
N ASN A 274 -24.75 19.26 5.86
CA ASN A 274 -25.41 19.90 7.00
C ASN A 274 -26.64 19.15 7.52
N GLN A 275 -27.24 18.25 6.73
CA GLN A 275 -28.32 17.40 7.24
C GLN A 275 -27.74 16.12 7.81
N LYS A 276 -28.33 15.60 8.89
CA LYS A 276 -28.12 14.20 9.27
C LYS A 276 -28.32 13.38 8.00
N LEU A 277 -27.43 12.41 7.76
CA LEU A 277 -27.63 11.43 6.68
C LEU A 277 -29.10 10.98 6.68
N PRO A 278 -29.70 10.70 5.50
CA PRO A 278 -31.09 10.27 5.45
C PRO A 278 -31.33 9.18 6.49
N ASP A 279 -32.45 9.22 7.19
CA ASP A 279 -32.70 8.29 8.30
C ASP A 279 -32.47 6.84 7.87
N THR A 280 -32.84 6.48 6.64
CA THR A 280 -32.58 5.17 6.03
C THR A 280 -31.09 4.80 5.96
N VAL A 281 -30.20 5.74 5.61
CA VAL A 281 -28.75 5.54 5.58
C VAL A 281 -28.19 5.40 6.99
N ASN A 282 -28.63 6.24 7.93
CA ASN A 282 -28.23 6.12 9.33
C ASN A 282 -28.67 4.78 9.94
N GLU A 283 -29.92 4.38 9.71
CA GLU A 283 -30.44 3.08 10.13
C GLU A 283 -29.61 1.94 9.54
N TYR A 284 -29.28 2.02 8.24
CA TYR A 284 -28.45 1.02 7.57
C TYR A 284 -27.11 0.83 8.29
N PHE A 285 -26.33 1.91 8.46
CA PHE A 285 -25.02 1.83 9.09
C PHE A 285 -25.07 1.48 10.58
N ASP A 286 -26.13 1.88 11.30
CA ASP A 286 -26.31 1.49 12.70
C ASP A 286 -26.57 -0.01 12.84
N ILE A 287 -27.41 -0.58 11.96
CA ILE A 287 -27.63 -2.03 11.87
C ILE A 287 -26.33 -2.76 11.53
N LEU A 288 -25.59 -2.31 10.52
CA LEU A 288 -24.30 -2.93 10.18
C LEU A 288 -23.29 -2.85 11.32
N ARG A 289 -23.24 -1.73 12.05
CA ARG A 289 -22.39 -1.57 13.25
C ARG A 289 -22.72 -2.60 14.33
N ILE A 290 -24.00 -2.81 14.62
CA ILE A 290 -24.46 -3.81 15.59
C ILE A 290 -24.06 -5.22 15.15
N CYS A 291 -24.29 -5.54 13.87
CA CYS A 291 -23.95 -6.85 13.32
C CYS A 291 -22.44 -7.11 13.30
N GLN A 292 -21.64 -6.09 12.98
CA GLN A 292 -20.19 -6.15 13.01
C GLN A 292 -19.67 -6.43 14.43
N ALA A 293 -20.17 -5.71 15.44
CA ALA A 293 -19.79 -5.99 16.83
C ALA A 293 -20.24 -7.38 17.29
N ALA A 294 -21.42 -7.84 16.86
CA ALA A 294 -21.89 -9.20 17.17
C ALA A 294 -20.98 -10.27 16.54
N LEU A 295 -20.51 -10.04 15.32
CA LEU A 295 -19.53 -10.91 14.66
C LEU A 295 -18.19 -10.93 15.42
N GLU A 296 -17.71 -9.76 15.85
CA GLU A 296 -16.48 -9.63 16.64
C GLU A 296 -16.60 -10.31 18.01
N PHE A 297 -17.75 -10.21 18.68
CA PHE A 297 -17.99 -10.94 19.93
C PHE A 297 -18.00 -12.44 19.72
N ARG A 298 -18.62 -12.94 18.65
CA ARG A 298 -18.55 -14.36 18.32
C ARG A 298 -17.10 -14.81 18.12
N LEU A 299 -16.28 -14.01 17.44
CA LEU A 299 -14.86 -14.30 17.25
C LEU A 299 -14.10 -14.27 18.58
N GLN A 300 -14.36 -13.30 19.44
CA GLN A 300 -13.77 -13.21 20.78
C GLN A 300 -14.10 -14.46 21.61
N ASP A 301 -15.36 -14.89 21.64
CA ASP A 301 -15.79 -16.06 22.39
C ASP A 301 -15.11 -17.34 21.87
N GLU A 302 -14.86 -17.43 20.54
CA GLU A 302 -14.07 -18.51 19.94
C GLU A 302 -12.64 -18.54 20.47
N ILE A 303 -11.96 -17.39 20.40
CA ILE A 303 -10.56 -17.25 20.77
C ILE A 303 -10.41 -17.50 22.27
N ILE A 304 -11.30 -16.94 23.10
CA ILE A 304 -11.31 -17.15 24.55
C ILE A 304 -11.53 -18.64 24.86
N GLY A 305 -12.46 -19.30 24.16
CA GLY A 305 -12.66 -20.75 24.27
C GLY A 305 -11.39 -21.54 23.98
N LEU A 306 -10.71 -21.23 22.88
CA LEU A 306 -9.46 -21.88 22.48
C LEU A 306 -8.34 -21.65 23.50
N LEU A 307 -8.17 -20.42 23.97
CA LEU A 307 -7.14 -20.07 24.96
C LEU A 307 -7.36 -20.80 26.29
N ASN A 308 -8.61 -20.92 26.73
CA ASN A 308 -8.96 -21.65 27.95
C ASN A 308 -8.74 -23.17 27.82
N THR A 309 -8.74 -23.72 26.59
CA THR A 309 -8.40 -25.13 26.35
C THR A 309 -6.91 -25.40 26.19
N SER A 310 -6.07 -24.37 26.06
CA SER A 310 -4.63 -24.58 25.92
C SER A 310 -4.01 -25.03 27.26
N ILE A 311 -3.55 -26.28 27.29
CA ILE A 311 -2.77 -26.83 28.39
C ILE A 311 -1.33 -26.37 28.18
N GLY A 312 -0.79 -25.58 29.11
CA GLY A 312 0.58 -25.07 29.03
C GLY A 312 1.61 -26.21 28.93
N SER A 313 2.54 -26.12 27.96
CA SER A 313 3.63 -27.07 27.85
C SER A 313 4.68 -26.81 28.94
N GLN A 314 4.93 -27.82 29.79
CA GLN A 314 5.91 -27.77 30.88
C GLN A 314 7.29 -28.28 30.42
N HIS A 315 7.94 -27.60 29.47
CA HIS A 315 9.24 -28.03 28.94
C HIS A 315 10.28 -26.90 28.82
N GLU A 316 10.34 -25.96 29.78
CA GLU A 316 11.34 -24.87 29.74
C GLU A 316 12.80 -25.37 29.92
N ASP A 317 13.04 -26.44 30.68
CA ASP A 317 14.40 -26.83 31.07
C ASP A 317 15.18 -27.68 30.02
N LYS A 318 14.65 -27.89 28.81
CA LYS A 318 15.24 -28.78 27.79
C LYS A 318 15.59 -28.13 26.45
N ILE A 319 15.48 -26.80 26.32
CA ILE A 319 15.67 -26.12 25.02
C ILE A 319 17.15 -26.07 24.63
N SER A 320 17.49 -26.71 23.50
CA SER A 320 18.85 -26.73 22.94
C SER A 320 18.99 -25.91 21.66
N ILE A 321 17.85 -25.65 20.98
CA ILE A 321 17.77 -24.89 19.73
C ILE A 321 16.63 -23.88 19.84
N GLN A 322 16.90 -22.64 19.46
CA GLN A 322 15.91 -21.59 19.28
C GLN A 322 15.82 -21.20 17.81
N MET A 323 14.62 -21.20 17.25
CA MET A 323 14.40 -20.84 15.85
C MET A 323 13.48 -19.62 15.74
N ALA A 324 14.02 -18.52 15.24
CA ALA A 324 13.27 -17.31 14.95
C ALA A 324 12.73 -17.34 13.52
N PHE A 325 11.41 -17.36 13.40
CA PHE A 325 10.69 -17.29 12.14
C PHE A 325 10.06 -15.91 11.96
N CYS A 326 9.72 -15.57 10.72
CA CYS A 326 8.85 -14.44 10.47
C CYS A 326 7.48 -14.65 11.14
N ILE A 327 6.85 -13.58 11.64
CA ILE A 327 5.46 -13.54 12.13
C ILE A 327 4.40 -13.78 11.04
N ASP A 328 4.81 -14.16 9.83
CA ASP A 328 3.91 -14.57 8.76
C ASP A 328 3.14 -15.84 9.18
N VAL A 329 1.82 -15.82 9.01
CA VAL A 329 0.93 -16.93 9.37
C VAL A 329 1.30 -18.27 8.71
N ARG A 330 1.97 -18.23 7.55
CA ARG A 330 2.46 -19.42 6.85
C ARG A 330 3.60 -20.11 7.60
N SER A 331 4.38 -19.34 8.39
CA SER A 331 5.44 -19.88 9.24
C SER A 331 4.87 -20.60 10.46
N GLU A 332 3.66 -20.23 10.92
CA GLU A 332 3.07 -20.78 12.14
C GLU A 332 2.85 -22.29 12.05
N VAL A 333 2.40 -22.80 10.91
CA VAL A 333 2.22 -24.23 10.70
C VAL A 333 3.55 -24.97 10.83
N VAL A 334 4.61 -24.47 10.21
CA VAL A 334 5.96 -25.07 10.28
C VAL A 334 6.48 -25.07 11.71
N ARG A 335 6.35 -23.94 12.41
CA ARG A 335 6.75 -23.78 13.81
C ARG A 335 6.13 -24.84 14.71
N ARG A 336 4.79 -24.98 14.66
CA ARG A 336 4.07 -25.95 15.50
C ARG A 336 4.42 -27.40 15.19
N HIS A 337 4.68 -27.73 13.92
CA HIS A 337 5.13 -29.07 13.56
C HIS A 337 6.55 -29.36 14.06
N ILE A 338 7.47 -28.39 14.02
CA ILE A 338 8.83 -28.55 14.54
C ILE A 338 8.80 -28.78 16.05
N GLU A 339 8.08 -27.95 16.80
CA GLU A 339 7.96 -28.06 18.27
C GLU A 339 7.29 -29.39 18.68
N ALA A 340 6.29 -29.84 17.92
CA ALA A 340 5.62 -31.12 18.18
C ALA A 340 6.53 -32.33 17.95
N LEU A 341 7.47 -32.25 17.00
CA LEU A 341 8.38 -33.34 16.66
C LEU A 341 9.67 -33.32 17.48
N ILE A 342 10.14 -32.15 17.90
CA ILE A 342 11.44 -31.96 18.55
C ILE A 342 11.26 -31.14 19.85
N PRO A 343 11.09 -31.80 21.01
CA PRO A 343 10.86 -31.12 22.29
C PRO A 343 12.00 -30.19 22.74
N GLU A 344 13.21 -30.36 22.20
CA GLU A 344 14.36 -29.50 22.49
C GLU A 344 14.41 -28.22 21.62
N VAL A 345 13.45 -28.01 20.71
CA VAL A 345 13.35 -26.82 19.86
C VAL A 345 12.27 -25.89 20.38
N GLU A 346 12.63 -24.63 20.59
CA GLU A 346 11.68 -23.54 20.82
C GLU A 346 11.60 -22.66 19.57
N THR A 347 10.39 -22.29 19.13
CA THR A 347 10.21 -21.37 18.01
C THR A 347 9.61 -20.04 18.42
N MET A 348 10.14 -18.95 17.86
CA MET A 348 9.69 -17.59 18.11
C MET A 348 9.30 -16.90 16.81
N GLY A 349 8.39 -15.92 16.91
CA GLY A 349 7.96 -15.09 15.78
C GLY A 349 8.54 -13.69 15.93
N ILE A 350 9.18 -13.17 14.88
CA ILE A 350 9.66 -11.79 14.78
C ILE A 350 9.35 -11.21 13.40
N ALA A 351 9.33 -9.88 13.26
CA ALA A 351 9.26 -9.25 11.93
C ALA A 351 10.39 -9.79 11.02
N GLY A 352 10.06 -10.14 9.77
CA GLY A 352 10.97 -10.88 8.87
C GLY A 352 12.27 -10.18 8.46
N PHE A 353 12.46 -8.90 8.81
CA PHE A 353 13.75 -8.22 8.70
C PHE A 353 14.70 -8.50 9.89
N PHE A 354 14.23 -9.25 10.90
CA PHE A 354 14.97 -9.73 12.09
C PHE A 354 15.69 -8.65 12.92
N GLY A 355 15.30 -7.39 12.78
CA GLY A 355 16.01 -6.27 13.43
C GLY A 355 17.18 -5.71 12.64
N PHE A 356 17.37 -6.15 11.40
CA PHE A 356 18.41 -5.67 10.48
C PHE A 356 17.77 -4.94 9.30
N PRO A 357 17.40 -3.66 9.42
CA PRO A 357 16.83 -2.88 8.31
C PRO A 357 17.95 -2.45 7.34
N LEU A 358 17.96 -3.02 6.13
CA LEU A 358 19.10 -2.92 5.21
C LEU A 358 18.69 -2.48 3.82
N GLN A 359 19.64 -1.96 3.05
CA GLN A 359 19.51 -1.77 1.61
C GLN A 359 20.52 -2.68 0.92
N PHE A 360 20.02 -3.64 0.14
CA PHE A 360 20.82 -4.66 -0.52
C PHE A 360 21.10 -4.29 -1.98
N TYR A 361 22.36 -4.38 -2.38
CA TYR A 361 22.85 -4.10 -3.72
C TYR A 361 23.39 -5.40 -4.34
N PRO A 362 22.64 -6.03 -5.26
CA PRO A 362 23.15 -7.17 -6.03
C PRO A 362 24.39 -6.81 -6.84
N ILE A 363 25.18 -7.81 -7.24
CA ILE A 363 26.37 -7.58 -8.08
C ILE A 363 25.98 -6.81 -9.35
N ASN A 364 26.76 -5.77 -9.69
CA ASN A 364 26.57 -4.87 -10.84
C ASN A 364 25.26 -4.08 -10.90
N ASN A 365 24.38 -4.18 -9.89
CA ASN A 365 23.18 -3.38 -9.85
C ASN A 365 23.43 -2.06 -9.10
N LEU A 366 23.19 -0.93 -9.78
CA LEU A 366 23.32 0.39 -9.16
C LEU A 366 22.11 0.74 -8.28
N SER A 367 20.97 0.08 -8.50
CA SER A 367 19.76 0.24 -7.70
C SER A 367 19.73 -0.77 -6.55
N GLY A 368 19.69 -0.27 -5.31
CA GLY A 368 19.61 -1.12 -4.12
C GLY A 368 18.16 -1.36 -3.69
N LYS A 369 17.81 -2.61 -3.38
CA LYS A 369 16.49 -3.01 -2.86
C LYS A 369 16.43 -2.75 -1.35
N LYS A 370 15.39 -2.06 -0.88
CA LYS A 370 15.15 -1.87 0.56
C LYS A 370 14.64 -3.19 1.16
N GLN A 371 15.36 -3.73 2.13
CA GLN A 371 15.06 -4.97 2.85
C GLN A 371 14.57 -4.61 4.27
N CYS A 372 13.52 -3.80 4.35
CA CYS A 372 12.95 -3.30 5.60
C CYS A 372 11.49 -2.87 5.39
N PRO A 373 10.70 -2.67 6.46
CA PRO A 373 9.35 -2.13 6.32
C PRO A 373 9.37 -0.76 5.64
N VAL A 374 8.35 -0.46 4.81
CA VAL A 374 8.24 0.82 4.09
C VAL A 374 8.21 2.05 5.01
N LEU A 375 7.90 1.83 6.30
CA LEU A 375 7.82 2.87 7.32
C LEU A 375 9.18 3.23 7.95
N ILE A 376 10.26 2.53 7.59
CA ILE A 376 11.58 2.66 8.23
C ILE A 376 12.65 2.84 7.15
N ASN A 377 13.60 3.75 7.40
CA ASN A 377 14.78 3.86 6.54
C ASN A 377 15.79 2.73 6.84
N PRO A 378 16.42 2.17 5.79
CA PRO A 378 17.58 1.31 5.96
C PRO A 378 18.67 1.96 6.83
N GLN A 379 19.24 1.19 7.75
CA GLN A 379 20.34 1.64 8.61
C GLN A 379 21.72 1.23 8.09
N GLY A 380 21.77 0.36 7.08
CA GLY A 380 23.02 -0.13 6.50
C GLY A 380 22.87 -0.48 5.03
N LYS A 381 23.95 -0.29 4.26
CA LYS A 381 24.06 -0.75 2.87
C LYS A 381 24.85 -2.05 2.85
N VAL A 382 24.32 -3.05 2.15
CA VAL A 382 24.97 -4.36 1.99
C VAL A 382 25.15 -4.62 0.50
N PHE A 383 26.39 -4.89 0.10
CA PHE A 383 26.71 -5.19 -1.29
C PHE A 383 26.95 -6.69 -1.44
N GLU A 384 26.50 -7.28 -2.52
CA GLU A 384 26.85 -8.66 -2.83
C GLU A 384 28.29 -8.73 -3.39
N LYS A 385 29.11 -9.65 -2.86
CA LYS A 385 30.49 -9.88 -3.31
C LYS A 385 30.76 -11.35 -3.62
N PRO A 386 31.63 -11.67 -4.61
CA PRO A 386 32.01 -13.05 -4.90
C PRO A 386 32.91 -13.64 -3.80
N LYS A 387 32.79 -14.95 -3.55
CA LYS A 387 33.69 -15.69 -2.65
C LYS A 387 35.07 -15.85 -3.32
N GLN A 388 36.14 -15.58 -2.56
CA GLN A 388 37.50 -15.17 -2.99
C GLN A 388 38.27 -15.98 -4.05
N GLN A 389 37.82 -17.14 -4.55
CA GLN A 389 38.69 -18.01 -5.38
C GLN A 389 38.75 -17.68 -6.88
N ASP A 390 37.85 -16.85 -7.44
CA ASP A 390 37.93 -16.44 -8.86
C ASP A 390 37.14 -15.14 -9.15
N SER A 391 37.24 -14.16 -8.23
CA SER A 391 36.37 -12.97 -8.17
C SER A 391 36.32 -12.18 -9.48
N LYS A 392 37.46 -12.00 -10.17
CA LYS A 392 37.53 -11.22 -11.41
C LYS A 392 36.79 -11.89 -12.57
N LYS A 393 36.96 -13.21 -12.74
CA LYS A 393 36.32 -13.98 -13.82
C LYS A 393 34.82 -14.07 -13.59
N PHE A 394 34.41 -14.31 -12.34
CA PHE A 394 33.00 -14.31 -11.95
C PHE A 394 32.33 -12.95 -12.22
N LEU A 395 32.94 -11.86 -11.75
CA LEU A 395 32.41 -10.50 -11.98
C LEU A 395 32.34 -10.14 -13.47
N MET A 396 33.34 -10.52 -14.26
CA MET A 396 33.36 -10.28 -15.70
C MET A 396 32.23 -11.03 -16.41
N ASN A 397 32.05 -12.32 -16.11
CA ASN A 397 30.95 -13.11 -16.67
C ASN A 397 29.59 -12.51 -16.31
N HIS A 398 29.40 -12.10 -15.05
CA HIS A 398 28.15 -11.50 -14.61
C HIS A 398 27.88 -10.16 -15.32
N LYS A 399 28.90 -9.32 -15.50
CA LYS A 399 28.78 -8.07 -16.29
C LYS A 399 28.35 -8.32 -17.72
N ILE A 400 28.90 -9.36 -18.36
CA ILE A 400 28.53 -9.74 -19.72
C ILE A 400 27.08 -10.24 -19.75
N GLU A 401 26.68 -11.09 -18.81
CA GLU A 401 25.30 -11.57 -18.68
C GLU A 401 24.31 -10.41 -18.48
N ASP A 402 24.63 -9.46 -17.62
CA ASP A 402 23.83 -8.25 -17.39
C ASP A 402 23.75 -7.37 -18.63
N ALA A 403 24.87 -7.13 -19.31
CA ALA A 403 24.89 -6.36 -20.55
C ALA A 403 24.04 -7.02 -21.64
N VAL A 404 24.12 -8.35 -21.78
CA VAL A 404 23.31 -9.11 -22.72
C VAL A 404 21.84 -9.07 -22.34
N ARG A 405 21.50 -9.20 -21.05
CA ARG A 405 20.11 -9.09 -20.55
C ARG A 405 19.55 -7.70 -20.83
N HIS A 406 20.29 -6.64 -20.49
CA HIS A 406 19.89 -5.26 -20.70
C HIS A 406 19.72 -4.93 -22.19
N PHE A 407 20.66 -5.37 -23.03
CA PHE A 407 20.56 -5.22 -24.48
C PHE A 407 19.32 -5.93 -25.02
N LYS A 408 19.09 -7.20 -24.65
CA LYS A 408 17.89 -7.96 -25.05
C LYS A 408 16.60 -7.26 -24.59
N PHE A 409 16.58 -6.75 -23.36
CA PHE A 409 15.44 -6.01 -22.82
C PHE A 409 15.18 -4.74 -23.64
N LYS A 410 16.17 -3.85 -23.79
CA LYS A 410 16.07 -2.63 -24.61
C LYS A 410 15.65 -2.91 -26.06
N TYR A 411 16.18 -3.97 -26.66
CA TYR A 411 15.81 -4.38 -28.01
C TYR A 411 14.34 -4.83 -28.11
N ARG A 412 13.82 -5.52 -27.08
CA ARG A 412 12.41 -5.95 -27.05
C ARG A 412 11.44 -4.78 -26.91
N ILE A 413 11.77 -3.78 -26.11
CA ILE A 413 10.88 -2.65 -25.80
C ILE A 413 11.03 -1.46 -26.77
N GLY A 414 12.07 -1.44 -27.60
CA GLY A 414 12.29 -0.35 -28.55
C GLY A 414 11.17 -0.26 -29.58
N VAL A 415 10.68 0.96 -29.86
CA VAL A 415 9.53 1.22 -30.74
C VAL A 415 9.68 0.60 -32.14
N VAL A 416 10.88 0.65 -32.71
CA VAL A 416 11.19 0.09 -34.04
C VAL A 416 11.53 -1.40 -33.96
N SER A 417 12.26 -1.81 -32.93
CA SER A 417 12.78 -3.18 -32.79
C SER A 417 11.77 -4.17 -32.20
N GLY A 418 10.75 -3.69 -31.48
CA GLY A 418 9.72 -4.53 -30.86
C GLY A 418 8.91 -5.31 -31.91
N PHE A 419 8.44 -4.63 -32.96
CA PHE A 419 7.75 -5.28 -34.08
C PHE A 419 8.66 -6.28 -34.83
N SER A 420 9.92 -5.90 -35.10
CA SER A 420 10.90 -6.79 -35.74
C SER A 420 11.37 -7.95 -34.85
N TYR A 421 11.27 -7.83 -33.53
CA TYR A 421 11.56 -8.92 -32.60
C TYR A 421 10.44 -9.95 -32.59
N VAL A 422 9.18 -9.52 -32.55
CA VAL A 422 8.03 -10.44 -32.44
C VAL A 422 7.89 -11.33 -33.69
N SER A 423 8.11 -10.81 -34.90
CA SER A 423 7.80 -11.55 -36.13
C SER A 423 8.77 -12.71 -36.46
N PRO A 424 10.06 -12.52 -36.79
CA PRO A 424 10.98 -13.62 -37.09
C PRO A 424 11.51 -14.37 -35.87
N MET A 425 11.75 -13.72 -34.71
CA MET A 425 12.24 -14.42 -33.52
C MET A 425 11.13 -15.18 -32.79
N GLY A 426 9.86 -14.82 -32.98
CA GLY A 426 8.73 -15.56 -32.43
C GLY A 426 8.69 -17.03 -32.88
N LEU A 427 8.99 -17.30 -34.16
CA LEU A 427 9.06 -18.65 -34.72
C LEU A 427 10.17 -19.50 -34.09
N TYR A 428 11.28 -18.89 -33.67
CA TYR A 428 12.36 -19.59 -32.96
C TYR A 428 11.92 -20.15 -31.60
N TYR A 429 10.91 -19.54 -30.95
CA TYR A 429 10.35 -20.04 -29.70
C TYR A 429 9.31 -21.17 -29.89
N LEU A 430 8.89 -21.48 -31.12
CA LEU A 430 7.85 -22.48 -31.38
C LEU A 430 8.19 -23.89 -30.84
N PRO A 431 9.42 -24.42 -31.00
CA PRO A 431 9.78 -25.72 -30.42
C PRO A 431 9.70 -25.71 -28.88
N LYS A 432 10.11 -24.59 -28.25
CA LYS A 432 10.02 -24.43 -26.80
C LYS A 432 8.55 -24.40 -26.35
N LEU A 433 7.68 -23.64 -27.03
CA LEU A 433 6.24 -23.57 -26.71
C LEU A 433 5.55 -24.93 -26.82
N ILE A 434 5.91 -25.73 -27.84
CA ILE A 434 5.42 -27.11 -27.98
C ILE A 434 5.94 -27.98 -26.83
N GLY A 435 7.24 -27.88 -26.49
CA GLY A 435 7.82 -28.59 -25.35
C GLY A 435 7.14 -28.24 -24.02
N ASP A 436 6.85 -26.96 -23.80
CA ASP A 436 6.18 -26.45 -22.61
C ASP A 436 4.71 -26.94 -22.53
N SER A 437 4.02 -26.97 -23.68
CA SER A 437 2.63 -27.47 -23.77
C SER A 437 2.53 -28.99 -23.56
N LEU A 438 3.58 -29.73 -23.91
CA LEU A 438 3.68 -31.17 -23.68
C LEU A 438 4.29 -31.52 -22.31
N GLY A 439 4.65 -30.52 -21.49
CA GLY A 439 5.29 -30.73 -20.18
C GLY A 439 6.71 -31.30 -20.25
N ILE A 440 7.33 -31.30 -21.44
CA ILE A 440 8.69 -31.80 -21.69
C ILE A 440 9.73 -30.79 -21.18
N THR A 441 9.44 -29.51 -21.32
CA THR A 441 10.25 -28.42 -20.79
C THR A 441 9.48 -27.68 -19.68
N ARG A 442 10.21 -26.97 -18.81
CA ARG A 442 9.58 -26.07 -17.84
C ARG A 442 9.44 -24.70 -18.51
N PRO A 443 8.22 -24.16 -18.66
CA PRO A 443 8.00 -22.92 -19.41
C PRO A 443 8.75 -21.72 -18.85
N ILE A 444 8.88 -21.67 -17.52
CA ILE A 444 9.61 -20.62 -16.81
C ILE A 444 10.64 -21.25 -15.87
N GLU A 445 11.88 -20.75 -15.91
CA GLU A 445 12.94 -21.07 -14.94
C GLU A 445 12.50 -20.73 -13.53
N ASP A 446 13.06 -21.39 -12.52
CA ASP A 446 12.71 -21.09 -11.13
C ASP A 446 13.11 -19.63 -10.79
N PRO A 447 12.15 -18.76 -10.45
CA PRO A 447 12.40 -17.36 -10.07
C PRO A 447 13.47 -17.21 -8.97
N LYS A 448 13.58 -18.17 -8.05
CA LYS A 448 14.58 -18.11 -6.96
C LYS A 448 16.02 -18.18 -7.46
N LYS A 449 16.27 -18.77 -8.65
CA LYS A 449 17.60 -18.82 -9.25
C LYS A 449 18.03 -17.49 -9.88
N LEU A 450 17.09 -16.58 -10.14
CA LEU A 450 17.35 -15.36 -10.90
C LEU A 450 17.90 -14.19 -10.06
N ASP A 451 17.51 -14.09 -8.78
CA ASP A 451 17.85 -12.91 -7.96
C ASP A 451 18.81 -13.19 -6.77
N LEU A 452 18.69 -14.34 -6.09
CA LEU A 452 19.48 -14.64 -4.87
C LEU A 452 20.17 -16.01 -4.89
N GLY A 453 20.03 -16.78 -5.98
CA GLY A 453 20.54 -18.14 -6.09
C GLY A 453 22.04 -18.26 -5.81
N ASN A 454 22.86 -17.32 -6.29
CA ASN A 454 24.31 -17.32 -6.03
C ASN A 454 24.66 -17.15 -4.54
N LEU A 455 23.87 -16.34 -3.82
CA LEU A 455 24.06 -16.08 -2.40
C LEU A 455 23.64 -17.30 -1.58
N LEU A 456 22.50 -17.91 -1.92
CA LEU A 456 21.98 -19.11 -1.27
C LEU A 456 22.85 -20.35 -1.54
N ASP A 457 23.44 -20.44 -2.73
CA ASP A 457 24.42 -21.48 -3.10
C ASP A 457 25.82 -21.23 -2.50
N GLY A 458 26.01 -20.12 -1.79
CA GLY A 458 27.28 -19.74 -1.14
C GLY A 458 28.41 -19.36 -2.10
N ARG A 459 28.08 -19.02 -3.36
CA ARG A 459 29.02 -18.52 -4.38
C ARG A 459 29.36 -17.05 -4.16
N THR A 460 28.40 -16.29 -3.64
CA THR A 460 28.55 -14.90 -3.22
C THR A 460 28.27 -14.77 -1.72
N LEU A 461 28.63 -13.63 -1.13
CA LEU A 461 28.47 -13.31 0.28
C LEU A 461 28.01 -11.85 0.42
N PRO A 462 27.28 -11.50 1.50
CA PRO A 462 26.99 -10.11 1.81
C PRO A 462 28.27 -9.41 2.27
N ASP A 463 28.47 -8.16 1.82
CA ASP A 463 29.52 -7.28 2.28
C ASP A 463 28.98 -6.27 3.29
N LEU A 464 29.40 -6.46 4.55
CA LEU A 464 28.99 -5.64 5.70
C LEU A 464 29.94 -4.46 5.96
N SER A 465 30.99 -4.31 5.14
CA SER A 465 32.02 -3.26 5.30
C SER A 465 31.45 -1.83 5.28
N HIS A 466 30.27 -1.66 4.68
CA HIS A 466 29.55 -0.40 4.56
C HIS A 466 28.56 -0.13 5.70
N ILE A 467 28.54 -0.97 6.74
CA ILE A 467 27.80 -0.74 7.97
C ILE A 467 28.81 -0.47 9.09
N PRO A 468 28.79 0.73 9.72
CA PRO A 468 29.69 1.02 10.82
C PRO A 468 29.60 -0.03 11.93
N PHE A 469 30.73 -0.37 12.56
CA PHE A 469 30.79 -1.40 13.59
C PHE A 469 29.77 -1.15 14.73
N ASP A 470 29.70 0.08 15.25
CA ASP A 470 28.75 0.44 16.29
C ASP A 470 27.29 0.25 15.85
N THR A 471 26.98 0.54 14.58
CA THR A 471 25.65 0.28 14.01
C THR A 471 25.34 -1.22 13.96
N GLN A 472 26.31 -2.07 13.60
CA GLN A 472 26.14 -3.52 13.63
C GLN A 472 25.88 -4.02 15.06
N VAL A 473 26.60 -3.48 16.05
CA VAL A 473 26.37 -3.78 17.47
C VAL A 473 24.95 -3.39 17.89
N GLN A 474 24.49 -2.17 17.55
CA GLN A 474 23.13 -1.72 17.88
C GLN A 474 22.05 -2.57 17.20
N MET A 475 22.24 -2.96 15.94
CA MET A 475 21.34 -3.89 15.24
C MET A 475 21.26 -5.24 15.98
N GLY A 476 22.40 -5.80 16.39
CA GLY A 476 22.45 -7.04 17.15
C GLY A 476 21.73 -6.95 18.50
N ILE A 477 21.95 -5.87 19.26
CA ILE A 477 21.24 -5.60 20.52
C ILE A 477 19.73 -5.51 20.29
N PHE A 478 19.32 -4.74 19.27
CA PHE A 478 17.91 -4.58 18.94
C PHE A 478 17.26 -5.91 18.56
N ALA A 479 17.92 -6.71 17.72
CA ALA A 479 17.43 -8.02 17.28
C ALA A 479 17.23 -8.98 18.48
N LEU A 480 18.23 -9.12 19.34
CA LEU A 480 18.16 -10.01 20.50
C LEU A 480 17.07 -9.57 21.50
N LYS A 481 16.92 -8.24 21.71
CA LYS A 481 15.84 -7.69 22.53
C LYS A 481 14.47 -7.93 21.93
N ALA A 482 14.32 -7.74 20.62
CA ALA A 482 13.07 -7.98 19.92
C ALA A 482 12.66 -9.46 19.94
N LEU A 483 13.63 -10.38 19.93
CA LEU A 483 13.40 -11.81 20.08
C LEU A 483 13.04 -12.23 21.52
N GLY A 484 13.36 -11.40 22.51
CA GLY A 484 13.09 -11.70 23.92
C GLY A 484 14.04 -12.74 24.54
N ILE A 485 15.14 -13.10 23.85
CA ILE A 485 16.05 -14.19 24.28
C ILE A 485 17.26 -13.73 25.09
N ASN A 486 17.30 -12.45 25.51
CA ASN A 486 18.47 -11.81 26.13
C ASN A 486 19.10 -12.59 27.30
N ASN A 487 18.28 -13.35 28.03
CA ASN A 487 18.66 -14.04 29.28
C ASN A 487 18.42 -15.57 29.23
N LYS A 488 17.96 -16.11 28.10
CA LYS A 488 17.60 -17.53 27.92
C LYS A 488 18.02 -18.00 26.51
N MET A 489 19.25 -17.73 26.10
CA MET A 489 19.73 -18.10 24.77
C MET A 489 20.10 -19.58 24.70
N ALA A 490 19.56 -20.29 23.70
CA ALA A 490 19.92 -21.67 23.41
C ALA A 490 21.33 -21.78 22.79
N LYS A 491 21.89 -22.99 22.76
CA LYS A 491 23.22 -23.24 22.17
C LYS A 491 23.27 -22.92 20.68
N LEU A 492 22.15 -23.10 19.98
CA LEU A 492 21.98 -22.76 18.58
C LEU A 492 20.77 -21.85 18.44
N VAL A 493 20.99 -20.67 17.85
CA VAL A 493 19.92 -19.77 17.42
C VAL A 493 19.89 -19.76 15.89
N VAL A 494 18.73 -20.01 15.31
CA VAL A 494 18.52 -20.03 13.85
C VAL A 494 17.61 -18.88 13.46
N LEU A 495 18.03 -18.05 12.50
CA LEU A 495 17.17 -17.06 11.85
C LEU A 495 16.61 -17.68 10.57
N THR A 496 15.29 -17.79 10.46
CA THR A 496 14.61 -18.43 9.33
C THR A 496 13.86 -17.39 8.50
N GLY A 497 14.56 -16.81 7.53
CA GLY A 497 13.95 -15.97 6.49
C GLY A 497 13.01 -16.78 5.59
N HIS A 498 11.90 -16.19 5.17
CA HIS A 498 10.99 -16.78 4.18
C HIS A 498 10.94 -15.94 2.90
N GLY A 499 10.58 -16.59 1.80
CA GLY A 499 10.38 -15.98 0.50
C GLY A 499 9.54 -16.89 -0.37
N SER A 500 8.79 -16.28 -1.28
CA SER A 500 7.92 -16.93 -2.24
C SER A 500 8.61 -17.04 -3.61
N SER A 501 7.97 -17.77 -4.52
CA SER A 501 8.38 -17.85 -5.91
C SER A 501 7.12 -17.90 -6.73
N SER A 502 6.98 -16.98 -7.67
CA SER A 502 5.81 -16.92 -8.55
C SER A 502 6.23 -16.54 -9.95
N VAL A 503 5.42 -16.94 -10.91
CA VAL A 503 5.69 -16.76 -12.33
C VAL A 503 4.55 -15.95 -12.92
N ASN A 504 4.87 -14.85 -13.60
CA ASN A 504 3.88 -13.96 -14.22
C ASN A 504 2.80 -13.46 -13.24
N ASN A 505 3.20 -13.12 -12.02
CA ASN A 505 2.30 -12.57 -11.01
C ASN A 505 2.65 -11.10 -10.74
N PRO A 506 1.81 -10.13 -11.16
CA PRO A 506 2.05 -8.72 -10.87
C PRO A 506 2.05 -8.39 -9.37
N HIS A 507 1.43 -9.24 -8.54
CA HIS A 507 1.42 -9.11 -7.08
C HIS A 507 2.42 -10.06 -6.39
N ALA A 508 3.51 -10.45 -7.06
CA ALA A 508 4.50 -11.38 -6.48
C ALA A 508 5.01 -10.94 -5.10
N THR A 509 5.26 -9.63 -4.91
CA THR A 509 5.77 -9.04 -3.67
C THR A 509 4.80 -9.15 -2.50
N SER A 510 3.48 -9.25 -2.76
CA SER A 510 2.49 -9.47 -1.69
C SER A 510 2.51 -10.90 -1.15
N LEU A 511 3.18 -11.83 -1.86
CA LEU A 511 3.42 -13.19 -1.39
C LEU A 511 4.74 -13.31 -0.63
N ASP A 512 5.59 -12.30 -0.67
CA ASP A 512 6.83 -12.24 0.11
C ASP A 512 6.58 -11.68 1.52
N CYS A 513 7.62 -11.18 2.20
CA CYS A 513 7.50 -10.66 3.54
C CYS A 513 7.14 -9.17 3.53
N GLY A 514 5.96 -8.82 4.05
CA GLY A 514 5.57 -7.42 4.24
C GLY A 514 6.52 -6.64 5.16
N ALA A 515 7.12 -7.31 6.15
CA ALA A 515 8.13 -6.70 7.03
C ALA A 515 9.49 -6.45 6.34
N CYS A 516 9.70 -7.01 5.15
CA CYS A 516 10.86 -6.72 4.30
C CYS A 516 10.47 -5.84 3.10
N GLY A 517 9.32 -5.17 3.16
CA GLY A 517 8.84 -4.30 2.08
C GLY A 517 8.39 -5.07 0.83
N GLY A 518 7.91 -6.30 0.99
CA GLY A 518 7.52 -7.16 -0.13
C GLY A 518 8.68 -7.91 -0.79
N ASN A 519 9.79 -8.10 -0.04
CA ASN A 519 10.97 -8.87 -0.47
C ASN A 519 11.15 -10.13 0.40
N SER A 520 12.03 -11.05 -0.02
CA SER A 520 12.39 -12.21 0.80
C SER A 520 13.19 -11.79 2.05
N GLY A 521 12.95 -12.47 3.18
CA GLY A 521 13.72 -12.27 4.42
C GLY A 521 15.10 -12.93 4.42
N GLU A 522 15.55 -13.49 3.29
CA GLU A 522 16.77 -14.30 3.18
C GLU A 522 18.02 -13.45 3.44
N ILE A 523 18.11 -12.26 2.84
CA ILE A 523 19.23 -11.33 3.05
C ILE A 523 19.32 -10.91 4.52
N ASN A 524 18.19 -10.53 5.13
CA ASN A 524 18.16 -10.10 6.52
C ASN A 524 18.61 -11.20 7.48
N ALA A 525 18.18 -12.45 7.23
CA ALA A 525 18.60 -13.60 8.03
C ALA A 525 20.11 -13.88 7.88
N LEU A 526 20.65 -13.82 6.65
CA LEU A 526 22.08 -14.03 6.39
C LEU A 526 22.94 -12.95 7.04
N VAL A 527 22.59 -11.68 6.84
CA VAL A 527 23.31 -10.55 7.46
C VAL A 527 23.20 -10.60 8.98
N GLY A 528 22.02 -10.93 9.51
CA GLY A 528 21.81 -11.12 10.94
C GLY A 528 22.70 -12.23 11.50
N ALA A 529 22.82 -13.36 10.80
CA ALA A 529 23.70 -14.45 11.18
C ALA A 529 25.19 -14.03 11.15
N ASP A 530 25.63 -13.30 10.12
CA ASP A 530 27.01 -12.81 10.03
C ASP A 530 27.36 -11.82 11.16
N ILE A 531 26.47 -10.87 11.44
CA ILE A 531 26.64 -9.89 12.53
C ILE A 531 26.66 -10.60 13.88
N LEU A 532 25.67 -11.46 14.15
CA LEU A 532 25.52 -12.14 15.44
C LEU A 532 26.57 -13.23 15.66
N ASN A 533 27.26 -13.72 14.63
CA ASN A 533 28.38 -14.66 14.76
C ASN A 533 29.75 -13.98 14.91
N ASN A 534 29.84 -12.66 14.72
CA ASN A 534 31.10 -11.94 14.90
C ASN A 534 31.49 -11.85 16.39
N THR A 535 32.66 -12.41 16.74
CA THR A 535 33.16 -12.45 18.12
C THR A 535 33.31 -11.08 18.76
N GLN A 536 33.81 -10.08 18.03
CA GLN A 536 33.99 -8.72 18.54
C GLN A 536 32.64 -8.06 18.84
N ILE A 537 31.65 -8.27 17.97
CA ILE A 537 30.29 -7.77 18.18
C ILE A 537 29.66 -8.43 19.41
N ARG A 538 29.84 -9.75 19.58
CA ARG A 538 29.36 -10.48 20.78
C ARG A 538 29.96 -9.95 22.07
N GLU A 539 31.26 -9.64 22.08
CA GLU A 539 31.93 -9.06 23.24
C GLU A 539 31.36 -7.70 23.63
N GLU A 540 31.03 -6.85 22.65
CA GLU A 540 30.36 -5.58 22.90
C GLU A 540 28.92 -5.75 23.38
N ILE A 541 28.14 -6.64 22.75
CA ILE A 541 26.75 -6.93 23.15
C ILE A 541 26.67 -7.37 24.62
N LYS A 542 27.64 -8.16 25.10
CA LYS A 542 27.71 -8.60 26.50
C LYS A 542 27.81 -7.45 27.50
N LYS A 543 28.41 -6.32 27.13
CA LYS A 543 28.48 -5.13 28.00
C LYS A 543 27.11 -4.51 28.25
N TYR A 544 26.11 -4.84 27.44
CA TYR A 544 24.72 -4.39 27.59
C TYR A 544 23.84 -5.40 28.35
N GLY A 545 24.44 -6.40 29.03
CA GLY A 545 23.72 -7.36 29.86
C GLY A 545 22.97 -8.44 29.08
N ILE A 546 23.39 -8.70 27.84
CA ILE A 546 22.87 -9.77 26.97
C ILE A 546 23.94 -10.86 26.89
N HIS A 547 23.66 -12.06 27.39
CA HIS A 547 24.68 -13.09 27.63
C HIS A 547 24.57 -14.31 26.73
#